data_AF-A0A7K1APJ3-F1
#
_entry.id   AF-A0A7K1APJ3-F1
#
_cell.length_a   1.000
_cell.length_b   1.000
_cell.length_c   1.000
_cell.angle_alpha   90.00
_cell.angle_beta   90.00
_cell.angle_gamma   90.00
#
_symmetry.space_group_name_H-M   'P 1'
#
loop_
_entity.id
_entity.type
_entity.pdbx_description
1 polymer ?
#
loop_
_entity_poly.entity_id
_entity_poly.type
_entity_poly.pdbx_seq_one_letter_code
_entity_poly.pdbx_strand_id
1 'polypeptide(L)'
;MSEKLFAYKRDNGRWGLRNHVLVLPLHSALASTARAIADASDGAVAISHDWSGEIDSDLKRILFTLTGYASNPNNYAVLFLTIGSAEEKSIIEGAKELGLKRSAVLSLPEIGSMEKLQSDALAIANKYVSEAKAEKRVEAPWSAIVLGLECGGSDALSGITANPALGVASDRLVEMGATSVLGETTEILGAEHLLAARATDPEVGKRIVAMVARYEASINY
;
A
#
# COMPACT_ATOMS: atom_id res chain seq x y z
N MET A 1 19.43 20.29 -13.18
CA MET A 1 19.35 19.04 -13.97
C MET A 1 17.93 18.91 -14.49
N SER A 2 17.77 18.81 -15.81
CA SER A 2 16.49 18.49 -16.45
C SER A 2 16.27 16.98 -16.36
N GLU A 3 16.07 16.45 -15.16
CA GLU A 3 15.78 15.03 -14.99
C GLU A 3 14.27 14.83 -15.06
N LYS A 4 13.84 14.32 -16.22
CA LYS A 4 12.45 13.96 -16.47
C LYS A 4 12.15 12.66 -15.73
N LEU A 5 11.12 12.66 -14.88
CA LEU A 5 10.60 11.44 -14.25
C LEU A 5 9.72 10.69 -15.26
N PHE A 6 9.84 9.36 -15.32
CA PHE A 6 8.99 8.52 -16.14
C PHE A 6 8.21 7.53 -15.27
N ALA A 7 6.87 7.54 -15.41
CA ALA A 7 5.95 6.74 -14.61
C ALA A 7 4.76 6.24 -15.46
N TYR A 8 3.94 5.38 -14.87
CA TYR A 8 2.69 4.90 -15.47
C TYR A 8 1.53 5.79 -15.02
N LYS A 9 0.83 6.40 -15.97
CA LYS A 9 -0.32 7.24 -15.67
C LYS A 9 -1.54 6.37 -15.40
N ARG A 10 -2.27 6.64 -14.33
CA ARG A 10 -3.53 5.96 -14.02
C ARG A 10 -4.73 6.80 -14.39
N ASP A 11 -5.86 6.14 -14.62
CA ASP A 11 -7.11 6.77 -15.04
C ASP A 11 -7.68 7.71 -13.96
N ASN A 12 -7.34 7.47 -12.68
CA ASN A 12 -7.70 8.33 -11.54
C ASN A 12 -6.74 9.51 -11.33
N GLY A 13 -5.81 9.76 -12.26
CA GLY A 13 -4.85 10.86 -12.19
C GLY A 13 -3.62 10.61 -11.31
N ARG A 14 -3.56 9.48 -10.58
CA ARG A 14 -2.38 9.06 -9.83
C ARG A 14 -1.33 8.41 -10.75
N TRP A 15 -0.14 8.17 -10.21
CA TRP A 15 1.01 7.68 -10.96
C TRP A 15 1.64 6.47 -10.28
N GLY A 16 1.90 5.42 -11.07
CA GLY A 16 2.66 4.25 -10.63
C GLY A 16 4.12 4.35 -11.07
N LEU A 17 5.07 4.12 -10.16
CA LEU A 17 6.49 3.90 -10.49
C LEU A 17 6.78 2.43 -10.84
N ARG A 18 5.80 1.56 -10.63
CA ARG A 18 5.76 0.14 -11.01
C ARG A 18 4.42 -0.18 -11.69
N ASN A 19 4.31 -1.37 -12.27
CA ASN A 19 3.13 -1.83 -12.99
C ASN A 19 2.75 -3.27 -12.58
N HIS A 20 2.49 -3.47 -11.29
CA HIS A 20 2.23 -4.79 -10.72
C HIS A 20 0.84 -5.31 -11.05
N VAL A 21 0.72 -6.63 -11.21
CA VAL A 21 -0.55 -7.33 -11.07
C VAL A 21 -0.57 -7.93 -9.68
N LEU A 22 -1.44 -7.43 -8.80
CA LEU A 22 -1.53 -7.88 -7.42
C LEU A 22 -2.60 -8.96 -7.28
N VAL A 23 -2.24 -10.13 -6.76
CA VAL A 23 -3.17 -11.13 -6.26
C VAL A 23 -3.38 -10.87 -4.78
N LEU A 24 -4.56 -10.38 -4.43
CA LEU A 24 -4.92 -9.95 -3.09
C LEU A 24 -5.91 -10.96 -2.47
N PRO A 25 -5.45 -11.85 -1.56
CA PRO A 25 -6.36 -12.61 -0.73
C PRO A 25 -7.07 -11.64 0.23
N LEU A 26 -8.37 -11.80 0.41
CA LEU A 26 -9.14 -11.04 1.40
C LEU A 26 -9.52 -11.88 2.63
N HIS A 27 -8.94 -13.08 2.74
CA HIS A 27 -9.08 -13.98 3.88
C HIS A 27 -7.80 -14.82 3.98
N SER A 28 -7.29 -15.05 5.20
CA SER A 28 -6.04 -15.77 5.47
C SER A 28 -5.98 -17.15 4.80
N ALA A 29 -7.11 -17.89 4.81
CA ALA A 29 -7.28 -19.18 4.15
C ALA A 29 -6.95 -19.17 2.64
N LEU A 30 -6.96 -18.00 1.99
CA LEU A 30 -6.65 -17.84 0.56
C LEU A 30 -5.20 -17.37 0.32
N ALA A 31 -4.43 -17.06 1.37
CA ALA A 31 -3.10 -16.48 1.25
C ALA A 31 -2.05 -17.45 0.66
N SER A 32 -2.16 -18.75 0.97
CA SER A 32 -1.31 -19.77 0.34
C SER A 32 -1.60 -19.88 -1.17
N THR A 33 -2.87 -19.89 -1.56
CA THR A 33 -3.28 -19.91 -2.96
C THR A 33 -2.86 -18.65 -3.71
N ALA A 34 -2.99 -17.47 -3.10
CA ALA A 34 -2.51 -16.23 -3.71
C ALA A 34 -1.01 -16.28 -4.02
N ARG A 35 -0.19 -16.79 -3.09
CA ARG A 35 1.26 -17.01 -3.31
C ARG A 35 1.52 -18.00 -4.43
N ALA A 36 0.83 -19.14 -4.43
CA ALA A 36 0.97 -20.15 -5.48
C ALA A 36 0.61 -19.61 -6.88
N ILE A 37 -0.41 -18.74 -6.98
CA ILE A 37 -0.74 -18.06 -8.23
C ILE A 37 0.37 -17.11 -8.65
N ALA A 38 0.88 -16.28 -7.73
CA ALA A 38 1.98 -15.36 -8.03
C ALA A 38 3.24 -16.10 -8.50
N ASP A 39 3.64 -17.17 -7.80
CA ASP A 39 4.81 -17.99 -8.11
C ASP A 39 4.70 -18.68 -9.48
N ALA A 40 3.48 -19.10 -9.87
CA ALA A 40 3.22 -19.75 -11.16
C ALA A 40 2.97 -18.76 -12.32
N SER A 41 2.81 -17.47 -12.03
CA SER A 41 2.49 -16.44 -13.02
C SER A 41 3.73 -15.89 -13.73
N ASP A 42 3.51 -15.17 -14.83
CA ASP A 42 4.57 -14.51 -15.60
C ASP A 42 5.14 -13.24 -14.93
N GLY A 43 4.74 -12.94 -13.68
CA GLY A 43 5.23 -11.76 -12.93
C GLY A 43 4.17 -11.02 -12.11
N ALA A 44 3.06 -11.66 -11.74
CA ALA A 44 2.18 -11.14 -10.70
C ALA A 44 2.85 -11.25 -9.33
N VAL A 45 2.35 -10.48 -8.36
CA VAL A 45 2.81 -10.49 -6.98
C VAL A 45 1.64 -10.76 -6.06
N ALA A 46 1.90 -11.35 -4.89
CA ALA A 46 0.88 -11.56 -3.87
C ALA A 46 1.32 -10.96 -2.53
N ILE A 47 0.34 -10.62 -1.70
CA ILE A 47 0.57 -10.33 -0.29
C ILE A 47 -0.07 -11.41 0.58
N SER A 48 0.34 -11.48 1.84
CA SER A 48 -0.22 -12.41 2.84
C SER A 48 -0.55 -11.65 4.11
N HIS A 49 -1.57 -12.11 4.82
CA HIS A 49 -2.02 -11.58 6.10
C HIS A 49 -2.74 -12.69 6.87
N ASP A 50 -2.93 -12.48 8.17
CA ASP A 50 -3.52 -13.49 9.06
C ASP A 50 -5.01 -13.23 9.39
N TRP A 51 -5.58 -12.11 8.93
CA TRP A 51 -7.01 -11.81 9.12
C TRP A 51 -7.91 -12.87 8.47
N SER A 52 -8.84 -13.42 9.25
CA SER A 52 -9.76 -14.51 8.90
C SER A 52 -11.23 -14.11 9.14
N GLY A 53 -11.53 -12.81 9.05
CA GLY A 53 -12.89 -12.29 9.23
C GLY A 53 -13.22 -11.88 10.66
N GLU A 54 -12.23 -11.73 11.54
CA GLU A 54 -12.43 -11.24 12.91
C GLU A 54 -13.00 -9.81 12.88
N ILE A 55 -14.01 -9.57 13.73
CA ILE A 55 -14.65 -8.27 13.93
C ILE A 55 -14.27 -7.77 15.32
N ASP A 56 -13.12 -7.08 15.41
CA ASP A 56 -12.58 -6.53 16.65
C ASP A 56 -12.16 -5.06 16.48
N SER A 57 -11.41 -4.53 17.45
CA SER A 57 -10.90 -3.15 17.42
C SER A 57 -9.97 -2.86 16.24
N ASP A 58 -9.35 -3.88 15.64
CA ASP A 58 -8.41 -3.74 14.53
C ASP A 58 -9.08 -3.80 13.16
N LEU A 59 -10.33 -4.26 13.07
CA LEU A 59 -11.05 -4.39 11.80
C LEU A 59 -10.94 -3.13 10.93
N LYS A 60 -11.18 -1.95 11.49
CA LYS A 60 -11.09 -0.68 10.74
C LYS A 60 -9.71 -0.47 10.13
N ARG A 61 -8.65 -0.80 10.86
CA ARG A 61 -7.26 -0.70 10.39
C ARG A 61 -6.97 -1.73 9.31
N ILE A 62 -7.50 -2.95 9.44
CA ILE A 62 -7.36 -4.02 8.44
C ILE A 62 -8.06 -3.63 7.13
N LEU A 63 -9.33 -3.20 7.18
CA LEU A 63 -10.08 -2.77 6.01
C LEU A 63 -9.38 -1.60 5.30
N PHE A 64 -8.91 -0.60 6.05
CA PHE A 64 -8.15 0.51 5.52
C PHE A 64 -6.87 0.05 4.81
N THR A 65 -6.12 -0.86 5.44
CA THR A 65 -4.84 -1.35 4.93
C THR A 65 -5.01 -2.15 3.65
N LEU A 66 -5.92 -3.13 3.61
CA LEU A 66 -6.16 -3.95 2.41
C LEU A 66 -6.75 -3.11 1.26
N THR A 67 -7.62 -2.15 1.57
CA THR A 67 -8.10 -1.16 0.59
C THR A 67 -6.97 -0.31 0.01
N GLY A 68 -6.02 0.11 0.86
CA GLY A 68 -4.81 0.83 0.45
C GLY A 68 -3.89 0.01 -0.44
N TYR A 69 -3.68 -1.27 -0.12
CA TYR A 69 -2.93 -2.20 -0.98
C TYR A 69 -3.57 -2.34 -2.36
N ALA A 70 -4.88 -2.54 -2.42
CA ALA A 70 -5.61 -2.68 -3.67
C ALA A 70 -5.56 -1.40 -4.52
N SER A 71 -5.72 -0.23 -3.90
CA SER A 71 -5.78 1.08 -4.58
C SER A 71 -4.42 1.73 -4.84
N ASN A 72 -3.32 1.05 -4.51
CA ASN A 72 -1.97 1.57 -4.76
C ASN A 72 -1.73 1.79 -6.27
N PRO A 73 -1.27 2.98 -6.71
CA PRO A 73 -1.10 3.27 -8.13
C PRO A 73 0.04 2.47 -8.79
N ASN A 74 0.89 1.80 -8.02
CA ASN A 74 1.85 0.83 -8.55
C ASN A 74 1.20 -0.44 -9.08
N ASN A 75 -0.08 -0.67 -8.79
CA ASN A 75 -0.85 -1.76 -9.39
C ASN A 75 -1.37 -1.31 -10.77
N TYR A 76 -1.07 -2.10 -11.80
CA TYR A 76 -1.79 -2.08 -13.06
C TYR A 76 -3.21 -2.64 -12.86
N ALA A 77 -3.32 -3.79 -12.19
CA ALA A 77 -4.55 -4.49 -11.91
C ALA A 77 -4.50 -5.29 -10.59
N VAL A 78 -5.66 -5.62 -10.03
CA VAL A 78 -5.81 -6.42 -8.81
C VAL A 78 -6.75 -7.60 -9.02
N LEU A 79 -6.33 -8.81 -8.66
CA LEU A 79 -7.19 -9.99 -8.54
C LEU A 79 -7.53 -10.20 -7.07
N PHE A 80 -8.79 -10.03 -6.71
CA PHE A 80 -9.28 -10.33 -5.36
C PHE A 80 -9.65 -11.80 -5.27
N LEU A 81 -9.11 -12.51 -4.27
CA LEU A 81 -9.60 -13.82 -3.88
C LEU A 81 -10.42 -13.64 -2.60
N THR A 82 -11.68 -14.08 -2.62
CA THR A 82 -12.66 -13.77 -1.56
C THR A 82 -13.47 -15.01 -1.16
N ILE A 83 -13.93 -15.03 0.09
CA ILE A 83 -14.96 -15.96 0.55
C ILE A 83 -16.35 -15.30 0.67
N GLY A 84 -16.45 -14.01 0.37
CA GLY A 84 -17.72 -13.31 0.15
C GLY A 84 -18.32 -12.59 1.37
N SER A 85 -17.54 -12.29 2.41
CA SER A 85 -18.03 -11.50 3.55
C SER A 85 -18.34 -10.03 3.18
N ALA A 86 -19.12 -9.35 4.03
CA ALA A 86 -19.49 -7.95 3.81
C ALA A 86 -18.27 -7.02 3.92
N GLU A 87 -17.35 -7.35 4.82
CA GLU A 87 -16.08 -6.67 5.06
C GLU A 87 -15.17 -6.77 3.83
N GLU A 88 -15.04 -7.96 3.24
CA GLU A 88 -14.30 -8.16 1.99
C GLU A 88 -14.88 -7.36 0.83
N LYS A 89 -16.21 -7.34 0.72
CA LYS A 89 -16.92 -6.53 -0.27
C LYS A 89 -16.62 -5.03 -0.07
N SER A 90 -16.58 -4.55 1.17
CA SER A 90 -16.25 -3.16 1.47
C SER A 90 -14.83 -2.77 1.04
N ILE A 91 -13.87 -3.70 1.12
CA ILE A 91 -12.50 -3.48 0.62
C ILE A 91 -12.50 -3.32 -0.90
N ILE A 92 -13.21 -4.20 -1.61
CA ILE A 92 -13.30 -4.16 -3.07
C ILE A 92 -13.96 -2.87 -3.54
N GLU A 93 -15.07 -2.49 -2.90
CA GLU A 93 -15.82 -1.27 -3.23
C GLU A 93 -15.00 -0.02 -2.91
N GLY A 94 -14.42 0.06 -1.71
CA GLY A 94 -13.54 1.17 -1.31
C GLY A 94 -12.33 1.33 -2.24
N ALA A 95 -11.73 0.23 -2.70
CA ALA A 95 -10.62 0.30 -3.65
C ALA A 95 -11.08 0.88 -5.00
N LYS A 96 -12.27 0.52 -5.47
CA LYS A 96 -12.88 1.07 -6.71
C LYS A 96 -13.21 2.55 -6.57
N GLU A 97 -13.73 2.97 -5.42
CA GLU A 97 -13.99 4.38 -5.09
C GLU A 97 -12.70 5.21 -5.10
N LEU A 98 -11.60 4.65 -4.61
CA LEU A 98 -10.26 5.25 -4.68
C LEU A 98 -9.62 5.18 -6.08
N GLY A 99 -10.35 4.65 -7.07
CA GLY A 99 -9.99 4.70 -8.48
C GLY A 99 -9.34 3.44 -9.03
N LEU A 100 -9.40 2.30 -8.34
CA LEU A 100 -9.07 1.01 -8.93
C LEU A 100 -10.07 0.67 -10.05
N LYS A 101 -9.58 0.59 -11.28
CA LYS A 101 -10.40 0.27 -12.47
C LYS A 101 -10.21 -1.15 -12.98
N ARG A 102 -8.96 -1.62 -13.03
CA ARG A 102 -8.63 -2.95 -13.55
C ARG A 102 -8.62 -3.94 -12.40
N SER A 103 -9.69 -4.69 -12.23
CA SER A 103 -9.76 -5.72 -11.20
C SER A 103 -10.62 -6.90 -11.62
N ALA A 104 -10.30 -8.08 -11.09
CA ALA A 104 -11.15 -9.27 -11.13
C ALA A 104 -11.45 -9.72 -9.70
N VAL A 105 -12.64 -10.27 -9.47
CA VAL A 105 -13.03 -10.86 -8.18
C VAL A 105 -13.30 -12.33 -8.42
N LEU A 106 -12.60 -13.20 -7.72
CA LEU A 106 -12.80 -14.63 -7.74
C LEU A 106 -13.29 -15.08 -6.37
N SER A 107 -14.56 -15.47 -6.32
CA SER A 107 -15.25 -15.92 -5.11
C SER A 107 -15.15 -17.44 -4.99
N LEU A 108 -14.50 -17.92 -3.93
CA LEU A 108 -14.36 -19.35 -3.68
C LEU A 108 -15.73 -20.05 -3.56
N PRO A 109 -16.74 -19.53 -2.82
CA PRO A 109 -18.06 -20.16 -2.78
C PRO A 109 -18.75 -20.26 -4.14
N GLU A 110 -18.56 -19.28 -5.03
CA GLU A 110 -19.15 -19.30 -6.38
C GLU A 110 -18.43 -20.27 -7.33
N ILE A 111 -17.10 -20.37 -7.20
CA ILE A 111 -16.27 -21.26 -8.02
C ILE A 111 -16.35 -22.72 -7.54
N GLY A 112 -16.49 -22.93 -6.23
CA GLY A 112 -16.70 -24.22 -5.58
C GLY A 112 -15.45 -25.11 -5.41
N SER A 113 -14.28 -24.68 -5.89
CA SER A 113 -13.02 -25.45 -5.79
C SER A 113 -11.81 -24.52 -5.72
N MET A 114 -10.86 -24.87 -4.84
CA MET A 114 -9.58 -24.16 -4.71
C MET A 114 -8.69 -24.36 -5.93
N GLU A 115 -8.69 -25.56 -6.51
CA GLU A 115 -7.93 -25.87 -7.73
C GLU A 115 -8.45 -25.05 -8.92
N LYS A 116 -9.76 -24.96 -9.07
CA LYS A 116 -10.39 -24.15 -10.11
C LYS A 116 -10.16 -22.66 -9.87
N LEU A 117 -10.28 -22.19 -8.63
CA LEU A 117 -9.96 -20.82 -8.23
C LEU A 117 -8.53 -20.45 -8.67
N GLN A 118 -7.56 -21.32 -8.36
CA GLN A 118 -6.16 -21.11 -8.71
C GLN A 118 -5.94 -21.09 -10.22
N SER A 119 -6.53 -22.04 -10.96
CA SER A 119 -6.40 -22.10 -12.42
C SER A 119 -6.99 -20.86 -13.10
N ASP A 120 -8.21 -20.46 -12.72
CA ASP A 120 -8.89 -19.30 -13.30
C ASP A 120 -8.17 -17.99 -12.94
N ALA A 121 -7.72 -17.85 -11.69
CA ALA A 121 -6.93 -16.70 -11.25
C ALA A 121 -5.60 -16.59 -11.99
N LEU A 122 -4.90 -17.71 -12.20
CA LEU A 122 -3.63 -17.73 -12.93
C LEU A 122 -3.79 -17.26 -14.39
N ALA A 123 -4.84 -17.73 -15.06
CA ALA A 123 -5.14 -17.30 -16.43
C ALA A 123 -5.42 -15.79 -16.52
N ILE A 124 -6.21 -15.26 -15.58
CA ILE A 124 -6.50 -13.81 -15.49
C ILE A 124 -5.24 -13.01 -15.14
N ALA A 125 -4.42 -13.51 -14.21
CA ALA A 125 -3.18 -12.86 -13.79
C ALA A 125 -2.21 -12.72 -14.97
N ASN A 126 -1.97 -13.80 -15.73
CA ASN A 126 -1.07 -13.76 -16.88
C ASN A 126 -1.58 -12.86 -18.00
N LYS A 127 -2.92 -12.79 -18.20
CA LYS A 127 -3.51 -11.80 -19.10
C LYS A 127 -3.17 -10.38 -18.66
N TYR A 128 -3.43 -10.01 -17.41
CA TYR A 128 -3.10 -8.67 -16.91
C TYR A 128 -1.59 -8.39 -16.91
N VAL A 129 -0.74 -9.39 -16.65
CA VAL A 129 0.72 -9.22 -16.68
C VAL A 129 1.19 -8.90 -18.10
N SER A 130 0.64 -9.58 -19.10
CA SER A 130 0.93 -9.31 -20.51
C SER A 130 0.55 -7.87 -20.89
N GLU A 131 -0.65 -7.44 -20.50
CA GLU A 131 -1.11 -6.05 -20.73
C GLU A 131 -0.24 -5.02 -19.99
N ALA A 132 0.09 -5.28 -18.72
CA ALA A 132 0.93 -4.40 -17.91
C ALA A 132 2.35 -4.25 -18.50
N LYS A 133 2.93 -5.32 -19.06
CA LYS A 133 4.24 -5.28 -19.72
C LYS A 133 4.22 -4.50 -21.04
N ALA A 134 3.08 -4.43 -21.71
CA ALA A 134 2.93 -3.67 -22.95
C ALA A 134 2.81 -2.16 -22.72
N GLU A 135 2.40 -1.74 -21.52
CA GLU A 135 2.29 -0.33 -21.15
C GLU A 135 3.68 0.32 -21.05
N LYS A 136 3.83 1.50 -21.65
CA LYS A 136 5.07 2.28 -21.58
C LYS A 136 4.94 3.39 -20.55
N ARG A 137 6.02 3.64 -19.81
CA ARG A 137 6.13 4.82 -18.97
C ARG A 137 6.10 6.08 -19.84
N VAL A 138 5.49 7.13 -19.30
CA VAL A 138 5.44 8.46 -19.92
C VAL A 138 6.04 9.49 -18.95
N GLU A 139 6.38 10.66 -19.48
CA GLU A 139 6.88 11.77 -18.67
C GLU A 139 5.86 12.14 -17.58
N ALA A 140 6.32 12.25 -16.35
CA ALA A 140 5.52 12.48 -15.15
C ALA A 140 6.10 13.66 -14.35
N PRO A 141 5.25 14.41 -13.63
CA PRO A 141 5.73 15.44 -12.72
C PRO A 141 6.38 14.81 -11.49
N TRP A 142 7.32 15.51 -10.86
CA TRP A 142 7.92 15.04 -9.60
C TRP A 142 6.90 14.88 -8.45
N SER A 143 5.78 15.60 -8.52
CA SER A 143 4.61 15.41 -7.65
C SER A 143 3.94 14.03 -7.76
N ALA A 144 4.33 13.20 -8.74
CA ALA A 144 3.95 11.80 -8.81
C ALA A 144 4.57 10.94 -7.70
N ILE A 145 5.64 11.40 -7.05
CA ILE A 145 6.36 10.63 -6.03
C ILE A 145 5.65 10.74 -4.67
N VAL A 146 5.45 9.59 -4.05
CA VAL A 146 5.15 9.48 -2.62
C VAL A 146 6.28 8.69 -1.98
N LEU A 147 7.11 9.36 -1.20
CA LEU A 147 8.25 8.78 -0.49
C LEU A 147 7.81 8.34 0.90
N GLY A 148 7.94 7.04 1.21
CA GLY A 148 7.86 6.53 2.58
C GLY A 148 9.24 6.53 3.22
N LEU A 149 9.32 6.94 4.48
CA LEU A 149 10.54 6.97 5.29
C LEU A 149 10.37 5.98 6.44
N GLU A 150 11.32 5.07 6.54
CA GLU A 150 11.39 4.05 7.60
C GLU A 150 12.87 3.82 7.94
N CYS A 151 13.15 3.54 9.20
CA CYS A 151 14.43 3.07 9.68
C CYS A 151 14.51 1.53 9.57
N GLY A 152 15.73 1.02 9.56
CA GLY A 152 16.00 -0.42 9.60
C GLY A 152 16.47 -0.83 11.00
N GLY A 153 17.73 -1.27 11.09
CA GLY A 153 18.39 -1.44 12.39
C GLY A 153 18.90 -0.09 12.90
N SER A 154 18.42 0.35 14.05
CA SER A 154 18.93 1.56 14.70
C SER A 154 20.40 1.37 15.11
N ASP A 155 21.23 2.36 14.82
CA ASP A 155 22.62 2.40 15.25
C ASP A 155 23.02 3.81 15.74
N ALA A 156 24.18 3.91 16.39
CA ALA A 156 24.67 5.17 16.97
C ALA A 156 25.01 6.25 15.93
N LEU A 157 25.11 5.88 14.65
CA LEU A 157 25.46 6.76 13.53
C LEU A 157 24.24 7.17 12.70
N SER A 158 23.11 6.45 12.77
CA SER A 158 21.90 6.72 11.97
C SER A 158 21.45 8.16 12.09
N GLY A 159 21.37 8.68 13.33
CA GLY A 159 20.94 10.05 13.63
C GLY A 159 21.90 11.16 13.19
N ILE A 160 23.14 10.82 12.81
CA ILE A 160 24.16 11.79 12.38
C ILE A 160 24.67 11.55 10.95
N THR A 161 24.18 10.50 10.27
CA THR A 161 24.58 10.15 8.90
C THR A 161 23.37 9.95 7.98
N ALA A 162 22.79 8.75 7.96
CA ALA A 162 21.74 8.35 7.03
C ALA A 162 20.44 9.15 7.24
N ASN A 163 20.01 9.36 8.48
CA ASN A 163 18.75 10.06 8.77
C ASN A 163 18.82 11.54 8.36
N PRO A 164 19.88 12.30 8.66
CA PRO A 164 20.06 13.65 8.11
C PRO A 164 20.10 13.69 6.58
N ALA A 165 20.80 12.73 5.93
CA ALA A 165 20.86 12.66 4.47
C ALA A 165 19.47 12.39 3.85
N LEU A 166 18.70 11.49 4.45
CA LEU A 166 17.32 11.20 4.06
C LEU A 166 16.40 12.41 4.28
N GLY A 167 16.59 13.17 5.36
CA GLY A 167 15.88 14.43 5.61
C GLY A 167 16.11 15.45 4.50
N VAL A 168 17.36 15.66 4.08
CA VAL A 168 17.68 16.55 2.94
C VAL A 168 17.05 16.06 1.64
N ALA A 169 17.04 14.74 1.39
CA ALA A 169 16.40 14.17 0.20
C ALA A 169 14.87 14.36 0.24
N SER A 170 14.25 14.17 1.40
CA SER A 170 12.82 14.41 1.65
C SER A 170 12.45 15.86 1.36
N ASP A 171 13.20 16.82 1.92
CA ASP A 171 12.92 18.26 1.71
C ASP A 171 13.00 18.64 0.23
N ARG A 172 14.04 18.18 -0.49
CA ARG A 172 14.18 18.43 -1.94
C ARG A 172 13.02 17.86 -2.75
N LEU A 173 12.54 16.66 -2.41
CA LEU A 173 11.40 16.06 -3.11
C LEU A 173 10.11 16.86 -2.85
N VAL A 174 9.90 17.30 -1.62
CA VAL A 174 8.74 18.15 -1.25
C VAL A 174 8.80 19.50 -1.98
N GLU A 175 9.97 20.13 -2.12
CA GLU A 175 10.17 21.34 -2.92
C GLU A 175 9.78 21.15 -4.40
N MET A 176 9.92 19.92 -4.91
CA MET A 176 9.53 19.54 -6.27
C MET A 176 8.04 19.11 -6.38
N GLY A 177 7.28 19.23 -5.28
CA GLY A 177 5.85 18.94 -5.20
C GLY A 177 5.50 17.49 -4.88
N ALA A 178 6.49 16.64 -4.55
CA ALA A 178 6.24 15.27 -4.08
C ALA A 178 5.68 15.25 -2.65
N THR A 179 5.20 14.09 -2.23
CA THR A 179 4.77 13.84 -0.85
C THR A 179 5.80 12.99 -0.12
N SER A 180 6.14 13.36 1.11
CA SER A 180 6.98 12.55 2.00
C SER A 180 6.16 12.11 3.22
N VAL A 181 6.32 10.86 3.63
CA VAL A 181 5.57 10.22 4.72
C VAL A 181 6.57 9.57 5.66
N LEU A 182 6.65 10.09 6.89
CA LEU A 182 7.38 9.46 7.97
C LEU A 182 6.50 8.43 8.67
N GLY A 183 6.96 7.18 8.72
CA GLY A 183 6.34 6.10 9.48
C GLY A 183 6.81 6.04 10.94
N GLU A 184 6.72 4.85 11.53
CA GLU A 184 7.35 4.51 12.83
C GLU A 184 6.91 5.36 14.04
N THR A 185 5.62 5.30 14.41
CA THR A 185 5.11 6.00 15.61
C THR A 185 5.95 5.75 16.87
N THR A 186 6.53 4.55 17.03
CA THR A 186 7.43 4.18 18.14
C THR A 186 8.73 4.97 18.16
N GLU A 187 9.29 5.29 16.99
CA GLU A 187 10.56 6.03 16.87
C GLU A 187 10.37 7.53 17.05
N ILE A 188 9.12 7.98 17.15
CA ILE A 188 8.74 9.38 17.41
C ILE A 188 8.52 9.63 18.91
N LEU A 189 8.42 8.58 19.74
CA LEU A 189 8.18 8.71 21.18
C LEU A 189 9.25 9.58 21.86
N GLY A 190 8.82 10.65 22.53
CA GLY A 190 9.69 11.61 23.19
C GLY A 190 10.19 12.74 22.27
N ALA A 191 9.92 12.67 20.96
CA ALA A 191 10.28 13.69 19.96
C ALA A 191 9.05 14.31 19.27
N GLU A 192 7.82 13.87 19.60
CA GLU A 192 6.59 14.33 18.95
C GLU A 192 6.35 15.83 19.07
N HIS A 193 6.81 16.45 20.15
CA HIS A 193 6.75 17.90 20.35
C HIS A 193 7.60 18.66 19.33
N LEU A 194 8.73 18.11 18.87
CA LEU A 194 9.57 18.69 17.82
C LEU A 194 8.87 18.65 16.45
N LEU A 195 8.13 17.57 16.17
CA LEU A 195 7.30 17.47 14.95
C LEU A 195 6.09 18.40 15.03
N ALA A 196 5.41 18.46 16.16
CA ALA A 196 4.25 19.33 16.37
C ALA A 196 4.62 20.82 16.24
N ALA A 197 5.80 21.22 16.68
CA ALA A 197 6.32 22.59 16.51
C ALA A 197 6.53 22.99 15.03
N ARG A 198 6.67 22.00 14.14
CA ARG A 198 6.82 22.19 12.68
C ARG A 198 5.52 22.01 11.91
N ALA A 199 4.39 21.77 12.60
CA ALA A 199 3.10 21.60 11.95
C ALA A 199 2.63 22.88 11.25
N THR A 200 1.89 22.74 10.16
CA THR A 200 1.37 23.89 9.40
C THR A 200 0.38 24.73 10.19
N ASP A 201 -0.28 24.14 11.20
CA ASP A 201 -1.19 24.80 12.10
C ASP A 201 -1.28 24.05 13.44
N PRO A 202 -1.83 24.69 14.50
CA PRO A 202 -1.94 24.07 15.82
C PRO A 202 -2.79 22.80 15.87
N GLU A 203 -3.76 22.64 14.98
CA GLU A 203 -4.65 21.48 14.97
C GLU A 203 -3.92 20.24 14.41
N VAL A 204 -3.11 20.43 13.36
CA VAL A 204 -2.20 19.39 12.87
C VAL A 204 -1.18 19.01 13.95
N GLY A 205 -0.63 19.98 14.67
CA GLY A 205 0.28 19.73 15.80
C GLY A 205 -0.35 18.87 16.89
N LYS A 206 -1.59 19.19 17.30
CA LYS A 206 -2.35 18.38 18.28
C LYS A 206 -2.60 16.97 17.79
N ARG A 207 -2.91 16.79 16.50
CA ARG A 207 -3.10 15.45 15.92
C ARG A 207 -1.85 14.58 15.98
N ILE A 208 -0.66 15.17 15.82
CA ILE A 208 0.62 14.45 15.94
C ILE A 208 0.79 13.95 17.38
N VAL A 209 0.65 14.84 18.37
CA VAL A 209 0.77 14.48 19.79
C VAL A 209 -0.28 13.43 20.18
N ALA A 210 -1.52 13.61 19.73
CA ALA A 210 -2.60 12.66 19.99
C ALA A 210 -2.36 11.28 19.34
N MET A 211 -1.66 11.21 18.20
CA MET A 211 -1.28 9.96 17.57
C MET A 211 -0.31 9.17 18.44
N VAL A 212 0.71 9.84 18.97
CA VAL A 212 1.70 9.25 19.87
C VAL A 212 1.05 8.81 21.19
N ALA A 213 0.27 9.68 21.83
CA ALA A 213 -0.42 9.35 23.08
C ALA A 213 -1.37 8.14 22.95
N ARG A 214 -2.08 8.01 21.81
CA ARG A 214 -2.91 6.83 21.53
C ARG A 214 -2.08 5.55 21.45
N TYR A 215 -0.88 5.63 20.87
CA TYR A 215 0.00 4.47 20.77
C TYR A 215 0.56 4.09 22.15
N GLU A 216 1.04 5.05 22.95
CA GLU A 216 1.50 4.81 24.32
C GLU A 216 0.42 4.15 25.18
N ALA A 217 -0.83 4.63 25.09
CA ALA A 217 -1.95 4.03 25.79
C ALA A 217 -2.24 2.58 25.35
N SER A 218 -1.89 2.20 24.12
CA SER A 218 -2.10 0.83 23.61
C SER A 218 -1.07 -0.18 24.09
N ILE A 219 0.08 0.28 24.62
CA ILE A 219 1.19 -0.58 25.07
C ILE A 219 1.39 -0.55 26.60
N ASN A 220 0.70 0.35 27.30
CA ASN A 220 0.68 0.39 28.76
C ASN A 220 -0.34 -0.63 29.27
N TYR A 221 0.15 -1.71 29.88
CA TYR A 221 -0.63 -2.74 30.57
C TYR A 221 -0.97 -2.35 32.01
#